data_AF-A0A060T320-F1
#
_entry.id   AF-A0A060T320-F1
#
_cell.length_a   1.000
_cell.length_b   1.000
_cell.length_c   1.000
_cell.angle_alpha   90.00
_cell.angle_beta   90.00
_cell.angle_gamma   90.00
#
_symmetry.space_group_name_H-M   'P 1'
#
loop_
_entity.id
_entity.type
_entity.pdbx_description
1 polymer ?
#
loop_
_entity_poly.entity_id
_entity_poly.type
_entity_poly.pdbx_seq_one_letter_code
_entity_poly.pdbx_strand_id
1 'polypeptide(L)'
;MEESLSEALGHISSVPAQEPAIERGLDQIQQLLSDLCRTKVDDARRTLTAQLHGRPELKELLALQDSFIYNIASRIVPVLPILNGEVLIKALTILEGVCLLHFPSRHIFAQKSSMEQLIKILSSTDPEVIIATINVLPAVMVREPANIRIFEECGGLAVIAKLLKDKESAKTVKLRILEFLFFYLIPETKHPDKRGRKTTDQKAKLLSQHLTNVNGLVRELHTTKPFGELDLEW
;
A
#
# COMPACT_ATOMS: atom_id res chain seq x y z
N MET A 1 16.89 -16.38 9.79
CA MET A 1 16.40 -15.29 8.92
C MET A 1 16.84 -13.92 9.41
N GLU A 2 16.87 -13.72 10.74
CA GLU A 2 17.25 -12.47 11.39
C GLU A 2 18.56 -11.85 10.89
N GLU A 3 19.65 -12.62 10.79
CA GLU A 3 20.96 -12.12 10.33
C GLU A 3 20.89 -11.55 8.92
N SER A 4 20.30 -12.31 7.98
CA SER A 4 20.13 -11.86 6.59
C SER A 4 19.25 -10.62 6.47
N LEU A 5 18.19 -10.52 7.28
CA LEU A 5 17.36 -9.33 7.33
C LEU A 5 18.13 -8.14 7.92
N SER A 6 18.89 -8.35 8.99
CA SER A 6 19.71 -7.32 9.63
C SER A 6 20.74 -6.74 8.67
N GLU A 7 21.42 -7.59 7.90
CA GLU A 7 22.37 -7.17 6.86
C GLU A 7 21.69 -6.30 5.80
N ALA A 8 20.55 -6.76 5.26
CA ALA A 8 19.79 -6.04 4.26
C ALA A 8 19.30 -4.66 4.73
N LEU A 9 18.78 -4.60 5.96
CA LEU A 9 18.34 -3.34 6.57
C LEU A 9 19.52 -2.42 6.90
N GLY A 10 20.70 -2.98 7.18
CA GLY A 10 21.95 -2.24 7.37
C GLY A 10 22.37 -1.49 6.11
N HIS A 11 22.17 -2.08 4.93
CA HIS A 11 22.39 -1.40 3.66
C HIS A 11 21.44 -0.21 3.44
N ILE A 12 20.14 -0.41 3.74
CA ILE A 12 19.11 0.64 3.60
C ILE A 12 19.34 1.81 4.57
N SER A 13 19.75 1.50 5.81
CA SER A 13 19.89 2.50 6.89
C SER A 13 21.29 3.11 6.99
N SER A 14 22.21 2.75 6.10
CA SER A 14 23.58 3.28 6.13
C SER A 14 23.58 4.81 5.99
N VAL A 15 24.53 5.53 6.60
CA VAL A 15 24.65 6.99 6.46
C VAL A 15 26.03 7.34 5.91
N PRO A 16 26.13 8.14 4.82
CA PRO A 16 25.05 8.50 3.89
C PRO A 16 24.72 7.31 2.98
N ALA A 17 23.52 6.75 3.09
CA ALA A 17 23.07 5.70 2.17
C ALA A 17 23.02 6.28 0.76
N GLN A 18 23.72 5.62 -0.15
CA GLN A 18 23.62 5.88 -1.58
C GLN A 18 22.64 4.88 -2.20
N GLU A 19 21.99 5.29 -3.28
CA GLU A 19 21.02 4.47 -4.00
C GLU A 19 21.51 3.04 -4.30
N PRO A 20 22.78 2.77 -4.72
CA PRO A 20 23.26 1.41 -4.96
C PRO A 20 23.34 0.52 -3.71
N ALA A 21 23.60 1.11 -2.54
CA ALA A 21 23.58 0.37 -1.29
C ALA A 21 22.13 0.03 -0.91
N ILE A 22 21.23 0.99 -1.03
CA ILE A 22 19.79 0.77 -0.77
C ILE A 22 19.24 -0.29 -1.70
N GLU A 23 19.52 -0.20 -2.99
CA GLU A 23 19.11 -1.19 -4.01
C GLU A 23 19.55 -2.60 -3.62
N ARG A 24 20.81 -2.78 -3.20
CA ARG A 24 21.31 -4.07 -2.71
C ARG A 24 20.51 -4.58 -1.50
N GLY A 25 20.20 -3.72 -0.55
CA GLY A 25 19.36 -4.09 0.60
C GLY A 25 17.95 -4.48 0.17
N LEU A 26 17.35 -3.75 -0.77
CA LEU A 26 16.04 -4.07 -1.33
C LEU A 26 16.06 -5.41 -2.08
N ASP A 27 17.10 -5.70 -2.85
CA ASP A 27 17.27 -6.98 -3.55
C ASP A 27 17.37 -8.15 -2.56
N GLN A 28 18.12 -8.00 -1.48
CA GLN A 28 18.21 -9.01 -0.42
C GLN A 28 16.85 -9.23 0.25
N ILE A 29 16.10 -8.17 0.57
CA ILE A 29 14.74 -8.31 1.12
C ILE A 29 13.80 -8.99 0.13
N GLN A 30 13.82 -8.58 -1.14
CA GLN A 30 13.00 -9.18 -2.19
C GLN A 30 13.31 -10.68 -2.34
N GLN A 31 14.59 -11.06 -2.29
CA GLN A 31 15.01 -12.45 -2.35
C GLN A 31 14.51 -13.23 -1.13
N LEU A 32 14.67 -12.70 0.09
CA LEU A 32 14.15 -13.31 1.32
C LEU A 32 12.62 -13.53 1.25
N LEU A 33 11.86 -12.53 0.81
CA LEU A 33 10.40 -12.63 0.64
C LEU A 33 10.02 -13.64 -0.45
N SER A 34 10.76 -13.69 -1.55
CA SER A 34 10.53 -14.64 -2.64
C SER A 34 10.75 -16.08 -2.18
N ASP A 35 11.79 -16.33 -1.40
CA ASP A 35 12.08 -17.66 -0.84
C ASP A 35 11.02 -18.12 0.16
N LEU A 36 10.40 -17.20 0.91
CA LEU A 36 9.25 -17.51 1.78
C LEU A 36 8.02 -17.94 0.99
N CYS A 37 7.79 -17.33 -0.17
CA CYS A 37 6.68 -17.63 -1.05
C CYS A 37 6.90 -18.88 -1.92
N ARG A 38 8.15 -19.36 -2.07
CA ARG A 38 8.44 -20.62 -2.77
C ARG A 38 7.81 -21.80 -2.02
N THR A 39 6.75 -22.36 -2.59
CA THR A 39 6.08 -23.56 -2.10
C THR A 39 6.94 -24.80 -2.39
N LYS A 40 7.09 -25.71 -1.42
CA LYS A 40 7.42 -27.10 -1.76
C LYS A 40 6.22 -27.67 -2.54
N VAL A 41 6.48 -28.27 -3.69
CA VAL A 41 5.58 -28.45 -4.84
C VAL A 41 4.30 -29.29 -4.61
N ASP A 42 4.03 -29.83 -3.41
CA ASP A 42 3.11 -30.97 -3.31
C ASP A 42 1.66 -30.71 -2.87
N ASP A 43 1.23 -29.47 -2.60
CA ASP A 43 -0.12 -29.25 -2.03
C ASP A 43 -1.01 -28.27 -2.81
N ALA A 44 -1.29 -28.62 -4.08
CA ALA A 44 -2.07 -27.84 -5.05
C ALA A 44 -3.54 -27.54 -4.68
N ARG A 45 -4.00 -27.86 -3.46
CA ARG A 45 -5.42 -27.77 -3.04
C ARG A 45 -5.72 -26.69 -2.00
N ARG A 46 -4.72 -25.92 -1.56
CA ARG A 46 -4.91 -24.87 -0.54
C ARG A 46 -4.67 -23.48 -1.13
N THR A 47 -5.49 -22.51 -0.71
CA THR A 47 -5.24 -21.09 -1.00
C THR A 47 -3.85 -20.70 -0.48
N LEU A 48 -3.14 -19.79 -1.16
CA LEU A 48 -1.81 -19.31 -0.77
C LEU A 48 -1.77 -18.91 0.72
N THR A 49 -2.82 -18.23 1.19
CA THR A 49 -2.99 -17.85 2.61
C THR A 49 -2.97 -19.06 3.54
N ALA A 50 -3.71 -20.13 3.24
CA ALA A 50 -3.73 -21.36 4.05
C ALA A 50 -2.43 -22.20 3.96
N GLN A 51 -1.65 -22.04 2.88
CA GLN A 51 -0.32 -22.66 2.75
C GLN A 51 0.75 -21.90 3.51
N LEU A 52 0.62 -20.56 3.56
CA LEU A 52 1.53 -19.67 4.29
C LEU A 52 1.24 -19.68 5.80
N HIS A 53 -0.03 -19.73 6.21
CA HIS A 53 -0.43 -19.83 7.61
C HIS A 53 0.05 -21.15 8.22
N GLY A 54 1.16 -21.08 8.95
CA GLY A 54 1.76 -22.23 9.62
C GLY A 54 3.23 -22.43 9.31
N ARG A 55 3.77 -21.82 8.24
CA ARG A 55 5.20 -21.92 7.94
C ARG A 55 6.02 -21.24 9.04
N PRO A 56 6.95 -21.95 9.70
CA PRO A 56 7.75 -21.38 10.77
C PRO A 56 8.60 -20.20 10.29
N GLU A 57 9.06 -20.21 9.04
CA GLU A 57 9.86 -19.13 8.47
C GLU A 57 9.03 -17.84 8.30
N LEU A 58 7.77 -17.95 7.86
CA LEU A 58 6.88 -16.77 7.79
C LEU A 58 6.57 -16.24 9.19
N LYS A 59 6.35 -17.11 10.18
CA LYS A 59 6.16 -16.70 11.58
C LYS A 59 7.39 -15.99 12.13
N GLU A 60 8.59 -16.48 11.82
CA GLU A 60 9.86 -15.83 12.17
C GLU A 60 9.94 -14.43 11.55
N LEU A 61 9.63 -14.29 10.25
CA LEU A 61 9.61 -12.98 9.60
C LEU A 61 8.65 -12.01 10.30
N LEU A 62 7.40 -12.44 10.51
CA LEU A 62 6.36 -11.60 11.11
C LEU A 62 6.74 -11.18 12.54
N ALA A 63 7.31 -12.09 13.34
CA ALA A 63 7.82 -11.78 14.67
C ALA A 63 8.96 -10.75 14.63
N LEU A 64 9.84 -10.81 13.61
CA LEU A 64 10.85 -9.77 13.40
C LEU A 64 10.19 -8.43 13.03
N GLN A 65 9.10 -8.43 12.25
CA GLN A 65 8.41 -7.19 11.86
C GLN A 65 7.73 -6.47 13.04
N ASP A 66 7.42 -7.16 14.14
CA ASP A 66 6.96 -6.55 15.39
C ASP A 66 8.05 -5.70 16.07
N SER A 67 9.33 -6.00 15.80
CA SER A 67 10.45 -5.20 16.27
C SER A 67 10.65 -3.98 15.38
N PHE A 68 10.67 -2.79 15.98
CA PHE A 68 10.96 -1.55 15.28
C PHE A 68 12.29 -1.58 14.51
N ILE A 69 13.30 -2.31 15.04
CA ILE A 69 14.62 -2.39 14.43
C ILE A 69 14.57 -3.15 13.09
N TYR A 70 13.78 -4.22 13.03
CA TYR A 70 13.70 -5.13 11.88
C TYR A 70 12.47 -4.89 11.00
N ASN A 71 11.59 -3.95 11.38
CA ASN A 71 10.42 -3.61 10.59
C ASN A 71 10.83 -2.98 9.24
N ILE A 72 10.59 -3.72 8.16
CA ILE A 72 10.99 -3.35 6.81
C ILE A 72 10.35 -2.03 6.38
N ALA A 73 9.06 -1.83 6.66
CA ALA A 73 8.36 -0.62 6.28
C ALA A 73 8.97 0.63 6.94
N SER A 74 9.31 0.54 8.23
CA SER A 74 9.99 1.60 8.97
C SER A 74 11.38 1.94 8.46
N ARG A 75 12.05 1.03 7.73
CA ARG A 75 13.36 1.28 7.11
C ARG A 75 13.25 1.81 5.69
N ILE A 76 12.27 1.36 4.92
CA ILE A 76 12.10 1.79 3.52
C ILE A 76 11.51 3.20 3.44
N VAL A 77 10.48 3.52 4.25
CA VAL A 77 9.78 4.81 4.16
C VAL A 77 10.77 5.99 4.22
N PRO A 78 11.70 6.10 5.19
CA PRO A 78 12.63 7.22 5.26
C PRO A 78 13.52 7.44 4.02
N VAL A 79 13.80 6.38 3.24
CA VAL A 79 14.67 6.47 2.07
C VAL A 79 13.91 6.69 0.76
N LEU A 80 12.57 6.55 0.73
CA LEU A 80 11.77 6.78 -0.49
C LEU A 80 12.09 8.11 -1.21
N PRO A 81 12.32 9.25 -0.52
CA PRO A 81 12.56 10.53 -1.21
C PRO A 81 13.84 10.59 -2.05
N ILE A 82 14.80 9.69 -1.83
CA ILE A 82 16.08 9.65 -2.55
C ILE A 82 16.12 8.59 -3.64
N LEU A 83 15.09 7.76 -3.77
CA LEU A 83 15.00 6.70 -4.78
C LEU A 83 14.29 7.19 -6.04
N ASN A 84 14.63 6.59 -7.17
CA ASN A 84 13.99 6.88 -8.46
C ASN A 84 13.87 5.61 -9.32
N GLY A 85 13.12 5.70 -10.42
CA GLY A 85 12.97 4.64 -11.41
C GLY A 85 12.64 3.26 -10.84
N GLU A 86 13.37 2.25 -11.30
CA GLU A 86 13.17 0.84 -10.92
C GLU A 86 13.42 0.57 -9.44
N VAL A 87 14.38 1.26 -8.81
CA VAL A 87 14.70 1.09 -7.39
C VAL A 87 13.55 1.58 -6.51
N LEU A 88 12.93 2.70 -6.88
CA LEU A 88 11.75 3.20 -6.20
C LEU A 88 10.54 2.26 -6.37
N ILE A 89 10.30 1.76 -7.59
CA ILE A 89 9.22 0.79 -7.85
C ILE A 89 9.41 -0.48 -7.00
N LYS A 90 10.65 -0.97 -6.89
CA LYS A 90 11.01 -2.11 -6.05
C LYS A 90 10.71 -1.85 -4.57
N ALA A 91 11.13 -0.69 -4.07
CA ALA A 91 10.84 -0.27 -2.69
C ALA A 91 9.33 -0.22 -2.40
N LEU A 92 8.55 0.37 -3.31
CA LEU A 92 7.09 0.43 -3.22
C LEU A 92 6.45 -0.96 -3.24
N THR A 93 6.92 -1.85 -4.11
CA THR A 93 6.41 -3.24 -4.20
C THR A 93 6.68 -4.03 -2.91
N ILE A 94 7.86 -3.85 -2.30
CA ILE A 94 8.18 -4.46 -0.99
C ILE A 94 7.27 -3.88 0.10
N LEU A 95 7.04 -2.56 0.11
CA LEU A 95 6.13 -1.92 1.06
C LEU A 95 4.70 -2.44 0.95
N GLU A 96 4.18 -2.59 -0.26
CA GLU A 96 2.88 -3.19 -0.53
C GLU A 96 2.79 -4.59 0.08
N GLY A 97 3.73 -5.46 -0.26
CA GLY A 97 3.76 -6.85 0.22
C GLY A 97 3.87 -6.94 1.74
N VAL A 98 4.77 -6.18 2.36
CA VAL A 98 4.96 -6.18 3.83
C VAL A 98 3.71 -5.66 4.53
N CYS A 99 3.05 -4.62 4.01
CA CYS A 99 1.81 -4.12 4.60
C CYS A 99 0.66 -5.14 4.48
N LEU A 100 0.60 -5.92 3.40
CA LEU A 100 -0.38 -6.99 3.24
C LEU A 100 -0.11 -8.18 4.18
N LEU A 101 1.17 -8.52 4.42
CA LEU A 101 1.57 -9.64 5.28
C LEU A 101 1.54 -9.30 6.77
N HIS A 102 1.92 -8.08 7.15
CA HIS A 102 2.09 -7.65 8.53
C HIS A 102 1.29 -6.37 8.80
N PHE A 103 0.07 -6.54 9.33
CA PHE A 103 -0.86 -5.43 9.63
C PHE A 103 -0.22 -4.28 10.45
N PRO A 104 0.56 -4.54 11.53
CA PRO A 104 1.15 -3.45 12.32
C PRO A 104 2.13 -2.56 11.55
N SER A 105 2.74 -3.05 10.44
CA SER A 105 3.61 -2.23 9.59
C SER A 105 2.87 -1.06 8.94
N ARG A 106 1.53 -1.11 8.85
CA ARG A 106 0.71 -0.02 8.29
C ARG A 106 0.67 1.21 9.18
N HIS A 107 0.89 1.05 10.49
CA HIS A 107 0.75 2.15 11.46
C HIS A 107 1.72 3.32 11.21
N ILE A 108 2.85 3.09 10.54
CA ILE A 108 3.76 4.17 10.18
C ILE A 108 3.08 5.22 9.28
N PHE A 109 2.12 4.82 8.46
CA PHE A 109 1.40 5.71 7.55
C PHE A 109 0.26 6.48 8.22
N ALA A 110 0.01 6.25 9.51
CA ALA A 110 -0.79 7.16 10.34
C ALA A 110 0.00 8.44 10.66
N GLN A 111 1.31 8.48 10.35
CA GLN A 111 2.12 9.69 10.42
C GLN A 111 2.00 10.47 9.12
N LYS A 112 1.74 11.78 9.25
CA LYS A 112 1.58 12.70 8.14
C LYS A 112 2.77 12.69 7.19
N SER A 113 4.00 12.72 7.73
CA SER A 113 5.23 12.72 6.94
C SER A 113 5.36 11.49 6.03
N SER A 114 5.04 10.30 6.54
CA SER A 114 5.09 9.06 5.78
C SER A 114 4.04 9.00 4.68
N MET A 115 2.81 9.45 4.95
CA MET A 115 1.76 9.52 3.94
C MET A 115 2.06 10.58 2.86
N GLU A 116 2.60 11.74 3.25
CA GLU A 116 3.00 12.79 2.32
C GLU A 116 4.07 12.33 1.33
N GLN A 117 4.95 11.41 1.73
CA GLN A 117 5.93 10.83 0.81
C GLN A 117 5.24 10.03 -0.31
N LEU A 118 4.28 9.16 0.01
CA LEU A 118 3.51 8.43 -1.01
C LEU A 118 2.75 9.40 -1.92
N ILE A 119 2.10 10.41 -1.35
CA ILE A 119 1.35 11.41 -2.13
C ILE A 119 2.29 12.24 -3.03
N LYS A 120 3.49 12.57 -2.57
CA LYS A 120 4.50 13.26 -3.38
C LYS A 120 4.94 12.41 -4.57
N ILE A 121 5.15 11.10 -4.37
CA ILE A 121 5.56 10.18 -5.44
C ILE A 121 4.48 10.05 -6.52
N LEU A 122 3.18 10.16 -6.18
CA LEU A 122 2.09 10.22 -7.17
C LEU A 122 2.24 11.37 -8.18
N SER A 123 3.04 12.40 -7.89
CA SER A 123 3.33 13.50 -8.82
C SER A 123 4.48 13.20 -9.79
N SER A 124 5.00 11.96 -9.81
CA SER A 124 5.99 11.49 -10.78
C SER A 124 5.49 11.63 -12.22
N THR A 125 6.42 11.75 -13.16
CA THR A 125 6.13 11.67 -14.60
C THR A 125 6.20 10.25 -15.14
N ASP A 126 6.74 9.31 -14.37
CA ASP A 126 6.87 7.90 -14.74
C ASP A 126 5.58 7.13 -14.39
N PRO A 127 4.83 6.62 -15.40
CA PRO A 127 3.59 5.88 -15.18
C PRO A 127 3.75 4.65 -14.28
N GLU A 128 4.88 3.94 -14.35
CA GLU A 128 5.11 2.72 -13.57
C GLU A 128 5.31 3.05 -12.08
N VAL A 129 6.02 4.14 -11.78
CA VAL A 129 6.14 4.67 -10.41
C VAL A 129 4.77 5.08 -9.85
N ILE A 130 3.95 5.77 -10.66
CA ILE A 130 2.60 6.17 -10.24
C ILE A 130 1.75 4.92 -9.95
N ILE A 131 1.77 3.92 -10.83
CA ILE A 131 1.04 2.66 -10.68
C ILE A 131 1.47 1.92 -9.40
N ALA A 132 2.78 1.75 -9.19
CA ALA A 132 3.31 1.10 -8.00
C ALA A 132 2.88 1.84 -6.72
N THR A 133 2.88 3.18 -6.75
CA THR A 133 2.44 3.99 -5.61
C THR A 133 0.94 3.84 -5.34
N ILE A 134 0.10 3.79 -6.39
CA ILE A 134 -1.34 3.55 -6.24
C ILE A 134 -1.60 2.18 -5.62
N ASN A 135 -0.85 1.13 -6.01
CA ASN A 135 -1.01 -0.22 -5.46
C ASN A 135 -0.66 -0.30 -3.95
N VAL A 136 0.29 0.50 -3.48
CA VAL A 136 0.63 0.60 -2.06
C VAL A 136 -0.54 1.17 -1.23
N LEU A 137 -1.33 2.10 -1.78
CA LEU A 137 -2.37 2.81 -1.00
C LEU A 137 -3.42 1.85 -0.38
N PRO A 138 -4.06 0.93 -1.14
CA PRO A 138 -4.97 -0.06 -0.54
C PRO A 138 -4.29 -0.94 0.52
N ALA A 139 -3.05 -1.39 0.26
CA ALA A 139 -2.30 -2.24 1.19
C ALA A 139 -2.07 -1.56 2.54
N VAL A 140 -1.84 -0.25 2.52
CA VAL A 140 -1.66 0.58 3.71
C VAL A 140 -2.98 0.95 4.39
N MET A 141 -4.07 1.09 3.63
CA MET A 141 -5.36 1.60 4.12
C MET A 141 -6.37 0.54 4.54
N VAL A 142 -6.26 -0.68 4.02
CA VAL A 142 -7.24 -1.74 4.30
C VAL A 142 -7.27 -2.04 5.78
N ARG A 143 -8.47 -2.04 6.39
CA ARG A 143 -8.65 -2.17 7.85
C ARG A 143 -8.04 -1.06 8.71
N GLU A 144 -7.55 0.02 8.11
CA GLU A 144 -6.87 1.12 8.80
C GLU A 144 -7.54 2.48 8.50
N PRO A 145 -8.67 2.81 9.15
CA PRO A 145 -9.37 4.08 8.94
C PRO A 145 -8.48 5.30 9.19
N ALA A 146 -7.57 5.21 10.16
CA ALA A 146 -6.63 6.28 10.49
C ALA A 146 -5.74 6.65 9.28
N ASN A 147 -5.22 5.66 8.57
CA ASN A 147 -4.41 5.89 7.37
C ASN A 147 -5.23 6.57 6.26
N ILE A 148 -6.51 6.19 6.10
CA ILE A 148 -7.40 6.85 5.14
C ILE A 148 -7.65 8.31 5.53
N ARG A 149 -7.86 8.61 6.83
CA ARG A 149 -8.04 9.99 7.29
C ARG A 149 -6.80 10.83 7.00
N ILE A 150 -5.61 10.33 7.32
CA ILE A 150 -4.36 11.04 7.07
C ILE A 150 -4.15 11.28 5.57
N PHE A 151 -4.46 10.30 4.72
CA PHE A 151 -4.41 10.48 3.27
C PHE A 151 -5.35 11.59 2.77
N GLU A 152 -6.58 11.65 3.28
CA GLU A 152 -7.52 12.73 2.95
C GLU A 152 -7.01 14.10 3.41
N GLU A 153 -6.51 14.19 4.65
CA GLU A 153 -5.97 15.41 5.24
C GLU A 153 -4.72 15.93 4.51
N CYS A 154 -3.92 15.02 3.95
CA CYS A 154 -2.76 15.35 3.11
C CYS A 154 -3.15 15.74 1.67
N GLY A 155 -4.44 15.81 1.34
CA GLY A 155 -4.92 16.16 0.00
C GLY A 155 -4.79 15.05 -1.03
N GLY A 156 -4.65 13.79 -0.60
CA GLY A 156 -4.48 12.64 -1.49
C GLY A 156 -5.60 12.49 -2.52
N LEU A 157 -6.86 12.75 -2.14
CA LEU A 157 -8.00 12.73 -3.06
C LEU A 157 -7.88 13.78 -4.18
N ALA A 158 -7.33 14.96 -3.88
CA ALA A 158 -7.13 16.00 -4.87
C ALA A 158 -6.06 15.58 -5.91
N VAL A 159 -4.97 14.94 -5.45
CA VAL A 159 -3.90 14.41 -6.32
C VAL A 159 -4.43 13.30 -7.21
N ILE A 160 -5.15 12.32 -6.64
CA ILE A 160 -5.77 11.23 -7.41
C ILE A 160 -6.75 11.77 -8.45
N ALA A 161 -7.62 12.71 -8.06
CA ALA A 161 -8.56 13.32 -8.99
C ALA A 161 -7.85 14.10 -10.11
N LYS A 162 -6.76 14.80 -9.80
CA LYS A 162 -5.95 15.50 -10.80
C LYS A 162 -5.38 14.52 -11.82
N LEU A 163 -4.77 13.44 -11.38
CA LEU A 163 -4.23 12.38 -12.27
C LEU A 163 -5.33 11.74 -13.13
N LEU A 164 -6.51 11.46 -12.55
CA LEU A 164 -7.62 10.87 -13.31
C LEU A 164 -8.12 11.80 -14.42
N LYS A 165 -8.19 13.11 -14.14
CA LYS A 165 -8.69 14.14 -15.08
C LYS A 165 -7.67 14.53 -16.13
N ASP A 166 -6.38 14.34 -15.85
CA ASP A 166 -5.32 14.69 -16.79
C ASP A 166 -5.43 13.86 -18.07
N LYS A 167 -5.43 14.54 -19.22
CA LYS A 167 -5.57 13.90 -20.53
C LYS A 167 -4.32 13.11 -20.90
N GLU A 168 -3.16 13.56 -20.46
CA GLU A 168 -1.86 12.94 -20.75
C GLU A 168 -1.57 11.72 -19.87
N SER A 169 -2.31 11.56 -18.76
CA SER A 169 -2.17 10.40 -17.89
C SER A 169 -2.48 9.09 -18.64
N ALA A 170 -1.55 8.15 -18.54
CA ALA A 170 -1.64 6.85 -19.19
C ALA A 170 -2.93 6.10 -18.83
N LYS A 171 -3.49 5.34 -19.78
CA LYS A 171 -4.73 4.58 -19.57
C LYS A 171 -4.60 3.56 -18.42
N THR A 172 -3.43 2.94 -18.29
CA THR A 172 -3.11 2.01 -17.21
C THR A 172 -3.12 2.69 -15.84
N VAL A 173 -2.56 3.90 -15.72
CA VAL A 173 -2.65 4.73 -14.50
C VAL A 173 -4.10 5.03 -14.15
N LYS A 174 -4.91 5.47 -15.13
CA LYS A 174 -6.34 5.77 -14.92
C LYS A 174 -7.12 4.54 -14.44
N LEU A 175 -6.83 3.36 -14.99
CA LEU A 175 -7.44 2.11 -14.54
C LEU A 175 -7.10 1.81 -13.07
N ARG A 176 -5.82 1.94 -12.69
CA ARG A 176 -5.39 1.73 -11.30
C ARG A 176 -6.01 2.75 -10.35
N ILE A 177 -6.18 4.00 -10.79
CA ILE A 177 -6.92 5.00 -10.01
C ILE A 177 -8.38 4.58 -9.81
N LEU A 178 -9.06 4.06 -10.84
CA LEU A 178 -10.45 3.61 -10.70
C LEU A 178 -10.56 2.45 -9.71
N GLU A 179 -9.67 1.47 -9.77
CA GLU A 179 -9.60 0.37 -8.81
C GLU A 179 -9.39 0.89 -7.37
N PHE A 180 -8.47 1.84 -7.18
CA PHE A 180 -8.26 2.51 -5.91
C PHE A 180 -9.51 3.28 -5.44
N LEU A 181 -10.20 3.99 -6.33
CA LEU A 181 -11.41 4.73 -5.97
C LEU A 181 -12.56 3.80 -5.59
N PHE A 182 -12.70 2.64 -6.24
CA PHE A 182 -13.64 1.62 -5.83
C PHE A 182 -13.30 1.07 -4.45
N PHE A 183 -12.03 0.78 -4.17
CA PHE A 183 -11.58 0.42 -2.82
C PHE A 183 -11.89 1.52 -1.79
N TYR A 184 -11.55 2.78 -2.09
CA TYR A 184 -11.77 3.91 -1.19
C TYR A 184 -13.25 4.05 -0.83
N LEU A 185 -14.16 3.90 -1.80
CA LEU A 185 -15.60 4.05 -1.62
C LEU A 185 -16.26 2.89 -0.84
N ILE A 186 -15.57 1.78 -0.59
CA ILE A 186 -16.06 0.71 0.30
C ILE A 186 -16.33 1.33 1.69
N PRO A 187 -17.51 1.08 2.29
CA PRO A 187 -17.83 1.62 3.60
C PRO A 187 -16.89 1.04 4.67
N GLU A 188 -16.47 1.87 5.63
CA GLU A 188 -15.78 1.41 6.87
C GLU A 188 -16.78 0.96 7.94
N THR A 189 -18.04 1.38 7.80
CA THR A 189 -19.14 1.11 8.71
C THR A 189 -20.46 1.22 7.94
N LYS A 190 -21.45 0.41 8.33
CA LYS A 190 -22.82 0.51 7.79
C LYS A 190 -23.58 1.71 8.36
N HIS A 191 -23.19 2.16 9.55
CA HIS A 191 -23.87 3.23 10.27
C HIS A 191 -22.93 4.40 10.55
N PRO A 192 -23.43 5.65 10.58
CA PRO A 192 -22.64 6.79 11.03
C PRO A 192 -22.05 6.52 12.42
N ASP A 193 -20.72 6.50 12.52
CA ASP A 193 -20.00 6.19 13.75
C ASP A 193 -19.25 7.42 14.29
N LYS A 194 -19.18 7.53 15.62
CA LYS A 194 -18.42 8.56 16.33
C LYS A 194 -16.91 8.31 16.34
N ARG A 195 -16.45 7.11 15.95
CA ARG A 195 -15.02 6.74 15.93
C ARG A 195 -14.25 7.22 14.68
N GLY A 196 -14.86 8.09 13.87
CA GLY A 196 -14.23 8.64 12.67
C GLY A 196 -14.27 7.73 11.44
N ARG A 197 -14.93 6.55 11.53
CA ARG A 197 -15.20 5.68 10.39
C ARG A 197 -16.24 6.33 9.47
N LYS A 198 -16.05 6.20 8.15
CA LYS A 198 -16.95 6.80 7.15
C LYS A 198 -17.73 5.79 6.32
N THR A 199 -19.01 6.08 6.09
CA THR A 199 -19.86 5.37 5.12
C THR A 199 -19.47 5.71 3.69
N THR A 200 -19.95 4.93 2.70
CA THR A 200 -19.76 5.24 1.27
C THR A 200 -20.24 6.65 0.92
N ASP A 201 -21.39 7.09 1.42
CA ASP A 201 -21.92 8.43 1.15
C ASP A 201 -21.02 9.55 1.68
N GLN A 202 -20.48 9.37 2.89
CA GLN A 202 -19.56 10.36 3.47
C GLN A 202 -18.26 10.46 2.66
N LYS A 203 -17.73 9.32 2.20
CA LYS A 203 -16.54 9.28 1.32
C LYS A 203 -16.82 9.85 -0.06
N ALA A 204 -17.97 9.52 -0.65
CA ALA A 204 -18.43 10.07 -1.92
C ALA A 204 -18.56 11.60 -1.86
N LYS A 205 -19.08 12.14 -0.75
CA LYS A 205 -19.15 13.59 -0.53
C LYS A 205 -17.77 14.25 -0.50
N LEU A 206 -16.76 13.61 0.09
CA LEU A 206 -15.38 14.13 0.07
C LEU A 206 -14.81 14.09 -1.34
N LEU A 207 -14.97 12.96 -2.03
CA LEU A 207 -14.51 12.81 -3.41
C LEU A 207 -15.19 13.80 -4.38
N SER A 208 -16.46 14.16 -4.13
CA SER A 208 -17.21 15.11 -4.97
C SER A 208 -16.66 16.53 -4.94
N GLN A 209 -15.80 16.87 -3.98
CA GLN A 209 -15.07 18.14 -3.96
C GLN A 209 -14.02 18.20 -5.08
N HIS A 210 -13.62 17.05 -5.65
CA HIS A 210 -12.55 16.94 -6.63
C HIS A 210 -12.99 16.33 -7.97
N LEU A 211 -14.05 15.52 -7.98
CA LEU A 211 -14.62 14.86 -9.16
C LEU A 211 -16.11 15.15 -9.32
N THR A 212 -16.57 15.35 -10.56
CA THR A 212 -17.97 15.69 -10.85
C THR A 212 -18.89 14.47 -10.91
N ASN A 213 -18.41 13.32 -11.39
CA ASN A 213 -19.22 12.12 -11.62
C ASN A 213 -19.06 11.04 -10.53
N VAL A 214 -19.08 11.43 -9.26
CA VAL A 214 -18.93 10.45 -8.15
C VAL A 214 -20.13 9.51 -8.05
N ASN A 215 -21.34 10.00 -8.33
CA ASN A 215 -22.55 9.16 -8.33
C ASN A 215 -22.47 8.02 -9.34
N GLY A 216 -21.83 8.25 -10.50
CA GLY A 216 -21.56 7.21 -11.48
C GLY A 216 -20.67 6.10 -10.92
N LEU A 217 -19.57 6.48 -10.24
CA LEU A 217 -18.66 5.54 -9.59
C LEU A 217 -19.34 4.72 -8.49
N VAL A 218 -20.14 5.36 -7.64
CA VAL A 218 -20.88 4.68 -6.57
C VAL A 218 -21.89 3.68 -7.17
N ARG A 219 -22.63 4.09 -8.20
CA ARG A 219 -23.56 3.20 -8.91
C ARG A 219 -22.83 2.01 -9.51
N GLU A 220 -21.68 2.24 -10.15
CA GLU A 220 -20.88 1.18 -10.75
C GLU A 220 -20.36 0.21 -9.68
N LEU A 221 -19.83 0.71 -8.56
CA LEU A 221 -19.38 -0.10 -7.43
C LEU A 221 -20.48 -1.07 -6.93
N HIS A 222 -21.72 -0.57 -6.79
CA HIS A 222 -22.86 -1.41 -6.37
C HIS A 222 -23.33 -2.41 -7.45
N THR A 223 -23.17 -2.05 -8.73
CA THR A 223 -23.63 -2.88 -9.85
C THR A 223 -22.65 -3.99 -10.15
N THR A 224 -21.35 -3.68 -10.19
CA THR A 224 -20.30 -4.63 -10.57
C THR A 224 -19.81 -5.48 -9.40
N LYS A 225 -20.03 -5.03 -8.15
CA LYS A 225 -19.60 -5.70 -6.92
C LYS A 225 -18.17 -6.27 -7.05
N PRO A 226 -17.18 -5.44 -7.43
CA PRO A 226 -15.85 -5.92 -7.82
C PRO A 226 -15.10 -6.61 -6.66
N PHE A 227 -15.55 -6.37 -5.43
CA PHE A 227 -15.01 -6.99 -4.21
C PHE A 227 -16.03 -7.89 -3.49
N GLY A 228 -17.10 -8.30 -4.17
CA GLY A 228 -18.23 -9.05 -3.58
C GLY A 228 -19.28 -8.14 -2.92
N GLU A 229 -20.10 -8.72 -2.04
CA GLU A 229 -21.09 -7.96 -1.28
C GLU A 229 -20.41 -6.95 -0.35
N LEU A 230 -20.84 -5.69 -0.39
CA LEU A 230 -20.29 -4.60 0.42
C LEU A 230 -20.78 -4.63 1.88
N ASP A 231 -21.21 -5.80 2.36
CA ASP A 231 -21.56 -6.07 3.76
C ASP A 231 -20.32 -6.18 4.66
N LEU A 232 -19.24 -5.50 4.30
CA LEU A 232 -17.97 -5.54 4.98
C LEU A 232 -17.97 -4.53 6.14
N GLU A 233 -17.92 -5.05 7.36
CA GLU A 233 -17.52 -4.26 8.54
C GLU A 233 -16.06 -4.61 8.86
N TRP A 234 -15.20 -3.60 8.89
CA TRP A 234 -13.82 -3.74 9.35
C TRP A 234 -13.47 -2.61 10.30
#